data_AF-A0A1H4EZC3-F1
#
_entry.id   AF-A0A1H4EZC3-F1
#
_cell.length_a   1.000
_cell.length_b   1.000
_cell.length_c   1.000
_cell.angle_alpha   90.00
_cell.angle_beta   90.00
_cell.angle_gamma   90.00
#
_symmetry.space_group_name_H-M   'P 1'
#
loop_
_entity.id
_entity.type
_entity.pdbx_description
1 polymer ?
#
loop_
_entity_poly.entity_id
_entity_poly.type
_entity_poly.pdbx_seq_one_letter_code
_entity_poly.pdbx_strand_id
1 'polypeptide(L)'
;MEQVVRLQEATPPRSPLARAFGVDPLPADAQPWFTGALGERQVGAALGRLPIGWSAFHALPVGSGDADVDHLVVGPGGVFVVNTKHHRGARLAVYDRAVLVNGVKKPYLRNADLEASRVRGLLVRAGIEAPVHAAIVVVGAKEVRIHRKPVRTAVLRSESLVRWLTRRPAVLDDETLAQATRLFDDPASWRAVASPHDTAERFSAIEREVRSAQLVRAGWGLAAGLALLAAALPFLPH
;
A
#
# COMPACT_ATOMS: atom_id res chain seq x y z
N MET A 1 0.01 -7.64 -5.64
CA MET A 1 0.88 -7.75 -6.85
C MET A 1 0.37 -8.80 -7.84
N GLU A 2 0.02 -9.99 -7.36
CA GLU A 2 -0.38 -11.14 -8.18
C GLU A 2 -1.49 -10.83 -9.20
N GLN A 3 -2.55 -10.13 -8.78
CA GLN A 3 -3.64 -9.72 -9.68
C GLN A 3 -3.16 -8.87 -10.86
N VAL A 4 -2.16 -8.01 -10.66
CA VAL A 4 -1.60 -7.18 -11.73
C VAL A 4 -0.87 -8.05 -12.75
N VAL A 5 -0.04 -8.97 -12.28
CA VAL A 5 0.71 -9.90 -13.13
C VAL A 5 -0.27 -10.75 -13.94
N ARG A 6 -1.29 -11.32 -13.28
CA ARG A 6 -2.32 -12.14 -13.91
C ARG A 6 -3.09 -11.40 -15.02
N LEU A 7 -3.55 -10.18 -14.75
CA LEU A 7 -4.28 -9.38 -15.73
C LEU A 7 -3.38 -8.90 -16.87
N GLN A 8 -2.11 -8.60 -16.57
CA GLN A 8 -1.13 -8.22 -17.59
C GLN A 8 -0.80 -9.38 -18.53
N GLU A 9 -0.68 -10.61 -18.03
CA GLU A 9 -0.42 -11.79 -18.85
C GLU A 9 -1.54 -12.10 -19.84
N ALA A 10 -2.78 -11.75 -19.50
CA ALA A 10 -3.91 -11.86 -20.39
C ALA A 10 -3.96 -10.76 -21.47
N THR A 11 -3.06 -9.76 -21.41
CA THR A 11 -3.06 -8.60 -22.30
C THR A 11 -2.01 -8.73 -23.40
N PRO A 12 -2.37 -8.56 -24.69
CA PRO A 12 -1.40 -8.59 -25.79
C PRO A 12 -0.30 -7.53 -25.63
N PRO A 13 0.94 -7.82 -26.08
CA PRO A 13 2.03 -6.86 -25.98
C PRO A 13 1.77 -5.61 -26.85
N ARG A 14 2.17 -4.45 -26.34
CA ARG A 14 2.08 -3.18 -27.08
C ARG A 14 2.93 -3.21 -28.34
N SER A 15 2.40 -2.64 -29.43
CA SER A 15 3.15 -2.42 -30.67
C SER A 15 4.31 -1.42 -30.48
N PRO A 16 5.33 -1.42 -31.37
CA PRO A 16 6.42 -0.44 -31.32
C PRO A 16 5.93 1.01 -31.37
N LEU A 17 4.91 1.30 -32.18
CA LEU A 17 4.29 2.63 -32.25
C LEU A 17 3.62 3.01 -30.94
N ALA A 18 2.87 2.10 -30.32
CA ALA A 18 2.24 2.34 -29.02
C ALA A 18 3.28 2.65 -27.93
N ARG A 19 4.45 1.99 -27.97
CA ARG A 19 5.58 2.31 -27.07
C ARG A 19 6.17 3.69 -27.37
N ALA A 20 6.36 4.03 -28.64
CA ALA A 20 6.91 5.31 -29.07
C ALA A 20 6.04 6.50 -28.64
N PHE A 21 4.72 6.32 -28.56
CA PHE A 21 3.78 7.35 -28.06
C PHE A 21 3.49 7.27 -26.56
N GLY A 22 4.10 6.32 -25.83
CA GLY A 22 3.90 6.20 -24.39
C GLY A 22 2.49 5.77 -23.99
N VAL A 23 1.83 4.95 -24.81
CA VAL A 23 0.54 4.32 -24.47
C VAL A 23 0.71 3.48 -23.20
N ASP A 24 -0.25 3.56 -22.28
CA ASP A 24 -0.20 2.84 -21.01
C ASP A 24 -0.09 1.31 -21.26
N PRO A 25 0.92 0.62 -20.70
CA PRO A 25 1.01 -0.84 -20.80
C PRO A 25 -0.07 -1.59 -20.02
N LEU A 26 -0.69 -0.96 -19.03
CA LEU A 26 -1.65 -1.63 -18.15
C LEU A 26 -3.06 -1.57 -18.73
N PRO A 27 -3.80 -2.69 -18.71
CA PRO A 27 -5.23 -2.67 -18.97
C PRO A 27 -5.95 -1.92 -17.83
N ALA A 28 -7.11 -1.33 -18.14
CA ALA A 28 -7.83 -0.44 -17.22
C ALA A 28 -8.26 -1.13 -15.91
N ASP A 29 -8.54 -2.43 -15.97
CA ASP A 29 -8.91 -3.28 -14.83
C ASP A 29 -7.72 -3.61 -13.92
N ALA A 30 -6.49 -3.63 -14.44
CA ALA A 30 -5.27 -3.79 -13.65
C ALA A 30 -4.84 -2.51 -12.92
N GLN A 31 -5.30 -1.33 -13.37
CA GLN A 31 -4.86 -0.04 -12.84
C GLN A 31 -5.10 0.13 -11.32
N PRO A 32 -6.26 -0.24 -10.74
CA PRO A 32 -6.48 -0.14 -9.29
C PRO A 32 -5.56 -1.09 -8.52
N TRP A 33 -5.34 -2.31 -9.02
CA TRP A 33 -4.46 -3.30 -8.42
C TRP A 33 -2.99 -2.86 -8.47
N PHE A 34 -2.56 -2.28 -9.58
CA PHE A 34 -1.21 -1.74 -9.75
C PHE A 34 -0.97 -0.58 -8.77
N THR A 35 -1.94 0.33 -8.67
CA THR A 35 -1.89 1.45 -7.71
C THR A 35 -1.80 0.93 -6.28
N GLY A 36 -2.62 -0.06 -5.92
CA GLY A 36 -2.57 -0.72 -4.60
C GLY A 36 -1.19 -1.30 -4.29
N ALA A 37 -0.67 -2.13 -5.21
CA ALA A 37 0.63 -2.78 -5.06
C ALA A 37 1.80 -1.79 -4.96
N LEU A 38 1.77 -0.67 -5.69
CA LEU A 38 2.75 0.41 -5.52
C LEU A 38 2.70 1.01 -4.11
N GLY A 39 1.50 1.19 -3.58
CA GLY A 39 1.31 1.66 -2.20
C GLY A 39 1.92 0.69 -1.19
N GLU A 40 1.57 -0.59 -1.29
CA GLU A 40 2.09 -1.65 -0.42
C GLU A 40 3.62 -1.73 -0.48
N ARG A 41 4.24 -1.64 -1.67
CA ARG A 41 5.71 -1.57 -1.78
C ARG A 41 6.29 -0.37 -1.05
N GLN A 42 5.68 0.81 -1.20
CA GLN A 42 6.17 2.02 -0.56
C GLN A 42 6.08 1.91 0.98
N VAL A 43 4.99 1.35 1.48
CA VAL A 43 4.80 1.13 2.92
C VAL A 43 5.75 0.05 3.42
N GLY A 44 5.87 -1.09 2.73
CA GLY A 44 6.85 -2.14 3.05
C GLY A 44 8.29 -1.61 3.10
N ALA A 45 8.70 -0.81 2.12
CA ALA A 45 10.00 -0.16 2.12
C ALA A 45 10.19 0.84 3.28
N ALA A 46 9.11 1.46 3.77
CA ALA A 46 9.17 2.29 4.96
C ALA A 46 9.31 1.47 6.24
N LEU A 47 8.60 0.34 6.33
CA LEU A 47 8.68 -0.60 7.46
C LEU A 47 10.05 -1.26 7.55
N GLY A 48 10.74 -1.51 6.44
CA GLY A 48 12.12 -2.00 6.42
C GLY A 48 13.16 -1.04 7.03
N ARG A 49 12.76 0.19 7.41
CA ARG A 49 13.60 1.15 8.13
C ARG A 49 13.31 1.19 9.64
N LEU A 50 12.47 0.30 10.15
CA LEU A 50 12.24 0.20 11.59
C LEU A 50 13.54 -0.22 12.31
N PRO A 51 13.77 0.26 13.54
CA PRO A 51 14.96 -0.08 14.30
C PRO A 51 14.94 -1.53 14.78
N ILE A 52 16.06 -1.99 15.35
CA ILE A 52 16.16 -3.28 16.05
C ILE A 52 15.04 -3.41 17.09
N GLY A 53 14.53 -4.63 17.27
CA GLY A 53 13.38 -4.93 18.14
C GLY A 53 12.03 -4.81 17.43
N TRP A 54 12.01 -4.51 16.13
CA TRP A 54 10.80 -4.49 15.30
C TRP A 54 10.91 -5.52 14.18
N SER A 55 9.81 -6.23 13.94
CA SER A 55 9.68 -7.21 12.86
C SER A 55 8.48 -6.84 11.99
N ALA A 56 8.67 -6.82 10.67
CA ALA A 56 7.61 -6.56 9.72
C ALA A 56 7.41 -7.77 8.82
N PHE A 57 6.16 -8.20 8.72
CA PHE A 57 5.69 -9.30 7.90
C PHE A 57 4.74 -8.74 6.85
N HIS A 58 4.75 -9.31 5.65
CA HIS A 58 4.03 -8.77 4.50
C HIS A 58 3.20 -9.87 3.82
N ALA A 59 2.05 -9.50 3.26
CA ALA A 59 1.16 -10.41 2.52
C ALA A 59 0.79 -11.67 3.32
N LEU A 60 0.30 -11.48 4.55
CA LEU A 60 -0.06 -12.58 5.45
C LEU A 60 -1.51 -13.04 5.20
N PRO A 61 -1.76 -14.31 4.88
CA PRO A 61 -3.11 -14.81 4.61
C PRO A 61 -3.87 -15.03 5.92
N VAL A 62 -4.61 -14.01 6.36
CA VAL A 62 -5.39 -14.06 7.62
C VAL A 62 -6.87 -14.36 7.37
N GLY A 63 -7.30 -15.58 7.71
CA GLY A 63 -8.70 -15.98 7.71
C GLY A 63 -9.12 -16.87 6.54
N SER A 64 -10.43 -17.05 6.36
CA SER A 64 -11.03 -18.08 5.50
C SER A 64 -11.37 -17.62 4.08
N GLY A 65 -10.53 -16.77 3.45
CA GLY A 65 -10.76 -16.27 2.08
C GLY A 65 -9.52 -15.60 1.46
N ASP A 66 -9.72 -14.80 0.40
CA ASP A 66 -8.67 -14.09 -0.37
C ASP A 66 -8.20 -12.75 0.26
N ALA A 67 -8.47 -12.54 1.55
CA ALA A 67 -8.17 -11.27 2.22
C ALA A 67 -6.86 -11.37 3.00
N ASP A 68 -5.76 -10.99 2.35
CA ASP A 68 -4.44 -10.91 2.96
C ASP A 68 -4.30 -9.62 3.78
N VAL A 69 -3.58 -9.67 4.89
CA VAL A 69 -3.10 -8.47 5.58
C VAL A 69 -1.88 -7.96 4.84
N ASP A 70 -1.98 -6.71 4.35
CA ASP A 70 -0.90 -6.06 3.61
C ASP A 70 0.42 -6.13 4.40
N HIS A 71 0.39 -5.64 5.65
CA HIS A 71 1.53 -5.68 6.54
C HIS A 71 1.12 -5.91 8.00
N LEU A 72 1.89 -6.73 8.71
CA LEU A 72 1.80 -6.91 10.14
C LEU A 72 3.14 -6.55 10.76
N VAL A 73 3.12 -5.73 11.79
CA VAL A 73 4.34 -5.26 12.46
C VAL A 73 4.27 -5.64 13.92
N VAL A 74 5.33 -6.22 14.44
CA VAL A 74 5.51 -6.54 15.85
C VAL A 74 6.64 -5.70 16.39
N GLY A 75 6.44 -5.08 17.55
CA GLY A 75 7.48 -4.34 18.26
C GLY A 75 7.10 -4.09 19.70
N PRO A 76 7.90 -3.32 20.46
CA PRO A 76 7.69 -3.13 21.89
C PRO A 76 6.31 -2.54 22.24
N GLY A 77 5.71 -1.79 21.32
CA GLY A 77 4.38 -1.20 21.48
C GLY A 77 3.19 -2.12 21.20
N GLY A 78 3.43 -3.38 20.83
CA GLY A 78 2.38 -4.35 20.49
C GLY A 78 2.47 -4.86 19.05
N VAL A 79 1.32 -5.38 18.58
CA VAL A 79 1.12 -5.86 17.21
C VAL A 79 0.30 -4.82 16.43
N PHE A 80 0.72 -4.51 15.21
CA PHE A 80 0.10 -3.50 14.37
C PHE A 80 -0.30 -4.12 13.03
N VAL A 81 -1.59 -4.07 12.73
CA VAL A 81 -2.15 -4.46 11.44
C VAL A 81 -2.22 -3.22 10.57
N VAL A 82 -1.33 -3.14 9.59
CA VAL A 82 -1.12 -1.97 8.75
C VAL A 82 -1.70 -2.23 7.38
N ASN A 83 -2.77 -1.52 7.06
CA ASN A 83 -3.48 -1.59 5.80
C ASN A 83 -3.12 -0.36 4.94
N THR A 84 -2.75 -0.60 3.69
CA THR A 84 -2.28 0.43 2.77
C THR A 84 -3.40 0.91 1.85
N LYS A 85 -3.51 2.23 1.70
CA LYS A 85 -4.49 2.88 0.82
C LYS A 85 -3.81 3.95 -0.03
N HIS A 86 -3.48 3.57 -1.27
CA HIS A 86 -2.88 4.48 -2.25
C HIS A 86 -3.96 5.28 -2.99
N HIS A 87 -3.97 6.58 -2.75
CA HIS A 87 -4.93 7.53 -3.33
C HIS A 87 -4.22 8.73 -3.95
N ARG A 88 -3.50 8.51 -5.06
CA ARG A 88 -2.66 9.54 -5.68
C ARG A 88 -3.48 10.79 -6.04
N GLY A 89 -3.09 11.95 -5.49
CA GLY A 89 -3.72 13.24 -5.76
C GLY A 89 -5.09 13.46 -5.10
N ALA A 90 -5.65 12.46 -4.41
CA ALA A 90 -6.97 12.57 -3.79
C ALA A 90 -6.93 13.40 -2.50
N ARG A 91 -8.11 13.85 -2.08
CA ARG A 91 -8.34 14.47 -0.77
C ARG A 91 -9.13 13.52 0.12
N LEU A 92 -8.61 13.28 1.32
CA LEU A 92 -9.27 12.43 2.31
C LEU A 92 -9.79 13.27 3.47
N ALA A 93 -11.00 12.96 3.92
CA ALA A 93 -11.58 13.47 5.16
C ALA A 93 -11.84 12.30 6.12
N VAL A 94 -11.29 12.39 7.33
CA VAL A 94 -11.38 11.36 8.35
C VAL A 94 -12.25 11.86 9.49
N TYR A 95 -13.28 11.09 9.81
CA TYR A 95 -14.19 11.25 10.94
C TYR A 95 -14.06 10.03 11.87
N ASP A 96 -14.76 10.05 12.99
CA ASP A 96 -14.77 8.96 13.97
C ASP A 96 -15.19 7.60 13.39
N ARG A 97 -16.16 7.59 12.47
CA ARG A 97 -16.80 6.39 11.93
C ARG A 97 -16.76 6.29 10.40
N ALA A 98 -16.09 7.23 9.73
CA ALA A 98 -16.01 7.25 8.28
C ALA A 98 -14.69 7.82 7.79
N VAL A 99 -14.20 7.25 6.68
CA VAL A 99 -13.19 7.88 5.83
C VAL A 99 -13.84 8.18 4.49
N LEU A 100 -13.74 9.42 4.04
CA LEU A 100 -14.21 9.85 2.73
C LEU A 100 -12.99 10.06 1.84
N VAL A 101 -13.07 9.60 0.59
CA VAL A 101 -12.08 9.85 -0.45
C VAL A 101 -12.78 10.63 -1.55
N ASN A 102 -12.36 11.87 -1.80
CA ASN A 102 -13.03 12.78 -2.73
C ASN A 102 -14.56 12.87 -2.50
N GLY A 103 -14.96 12.96 -1.21
CA GLY A 103 -16.38 13.02 -0.81
C GLY A 103 -17.11 11.66 -0.74
N VAL A 104 -16.52 10.58 -1.25
CA VAL A 104 -17.15 9.25 -1.25
C VAL A 104 -16.74 8.45 -0.02
N LYS A 105 -17.72 8.01 0.77
CA LYS A 105 -17.49 7.17 1.95
C LYS A 105 -16.87 5.82 1.56
N LYS A 106 -15.84 5.40 2.30
CA LYS A 106 -15.16 4.10 2.14
C LYS A 106 -15.26 3.28 3.43
N PRO A 107 -15.32 1.93 3.33
CA PRO A 107 -15.47 1.05 4.49
C PRO A 107 -14.16 0.77 5.23
N TYR A 108 -13.13 1.62 5.09
CA TYR A 108 -11.77 1.32 5.54
C TYR A 108 -11.66 1.03 7.03
N LEU A 109 -12.33 1.82 7.88
CA LEU A 109 -12.29 1.62 9.33
C LEU A 109 -12.84 0.25 9.74
N ARG A 110 -13.98 -0.14 9.17
CA ARG A 110 -14.62 -1.44 9.44
C ARG A 110 -13.70 -2.58 9.01
N ASN A 111 -13.14 -2.50 7.81
CA ASN A 111 -12.28 -3.57 7.28
C ASN A 111 -11.00 -3.71 8.10
N ALA A 112 -10.36 -2.59 8.49
CA ALA A 112 -9.18 -2.61 9.34
C ALA A 112 -9.46 -3.18 10.75
N ASP A 113 -10.63 -2.89 11.34
CA ASP A 113 -11.04 -3.48 12.63
C ASP A 113 -11.25 -4.99 12.53
N LEU A 114 -11.84 -5.47 11.42
CA LEU A 114 -12.01 -6.90 11.17
C LEU A 114 -10.66 -7.62 11.00
N GLU A 115 -9.73 -7.04 10.24
CA GLU A 115 -8.37 -7.58 10.06
C GLU A 115 -7.62 -7.66 11.39
N ALA A 116 -7.64 -6.58 12.19
CA ALA A 116 -7.05 -6.57 13.53
C ALA A 116 -7.71 -7.59 14.47
N SER A 117 -9.02 -7.82 14.35
CA SER A 117 -9.73 -8.82 15.13
C SER A 117 -9.30 -10.24 14.80
N ARG A 118 -9.00 -10.54 13.52
CA ARG A 118 -8.47 -11.86 13.11
C ARG A 118 -7.09 -12.13 13.70
N VAL A 119 -6.20 -11.12 13.66
CA VAL A 119 -4.86 -11.20 14.27
C VAL A 119 -4.95 -11.38 15.78
N ARG A 120 -5.87 -10.67 16.45
CA ARG A 120 -6.14 -10.87 17.87
C ARG A 120 -6.58 -12.31 18.17
N GLY A 121 -7.45 -12.88 17.34
CA GLY A 121 -7.87 -14.27 17.48
C GLY A 121 -6.73 -15.29 17.33
N LEU A 122 -5.73 -15.00 16.48
CA LEU A 122 -4.53 -15.85 16.36
C LEU A 122 -3.69 -15.83 17.64
N LEU A 123 -3.43 -14.65 18.19
CA LEU A 123 -2.68 -14.48 19.43
C LEU A 123 -3.38 -15.17 20.61
N VAL A 124 -4.71 -15.00 20.74
CA VAL A 124 -5.51 -15.66 21.78
C VAL A 124 -5.42 -17.19 21.68
N ARG A 125 -5.51 -17.75 20.46
CA ARG A 125 -5.36 -19.21 20.26
C ARG A 125 -3.96 -19.73 20.61
N ALA A 126 -2.94 -18.89 20.45
CA ALA A 126 -1.57 -19.19 20.82
C ALA A 126 -1.24 -18.93 22.29
N GLY A 127 -2.19 -18.39 23.08
CA GLY A 127 -1.97 -18.03 24.49
C GLY A 127 -1.07 -16.81 24.68
N ILE A 128 -0.97 -15.93 23.66
CA ILE A 128 -0.09 -14.74 23.68
C ILE A 128 -0.94 -13.50 23.95
N GLU A 129 -0.65 -12.81 25.05
CA GLU A 129 -1.33 -11.56 25.41
C GLU A 129 -0.58 -10.34 24.86
N ALA A 130 -1.04 -9.79 23.72
CA ALA A 130 -0.46 -8.60 23.13
C ALA A 130 -1.53 -7.62 22.62
N PRO A 131 -1.34 -6.29 22.77
CA PRO A 131 -2.26 -5.32 22.23
C PRO A 131 -2.14 -5.27 20.70
N VAL A 132 -3.29 -5.41 20.03
CA VAL A 132 -3.39 -5.34 18.57
C VAL A 132 -4.02 -4.01 18.14
N HIS A 133 -3.31 -3.28 17.28
CA HIS A 133 -3.70 -1.96 16.77
C HIS A 133 -3.92 -1.99 15.27
N ALA A 134 -5.04 -1.44 14.80
CA ALA A 134 -5.27 -1.24 13.37
C ALA A 134 -4.73 0.12 12.91
N ALA A 135 -4.08 0.15 11.75
CA ALA A 135 -3.56 1.37 11.13
C ALA A 135 -3.87 1.39 9.63
N ILE A 136 -4.52 2.46 9.17
CA ILE A 136 -4.72 2.76 7.75
C ILE A 136 -3.65 3.77 7.33
N VAL A 137 -2.77 3.35 6.44
CA VAL A 137 -1.68 4.15 5.90
C VAL A 137 -2.03 4.65 4.52
N VAL A 138 -2.19 5.97 4.41
CA VAL A 138 -2.55 6.65 3.18
C VAL A 138 -1.29 7.04 2.41
N VAL A 139 -1.22 6.61 1.15
CA VAL A 139 -0.10 6.87 0.25
C VAL A 139 -0.54 7.80 -0.89
N GLY A 140 0.30 8.77 -1.26
CA GLY A 140 0.11 9.59 -2.47
C GLY A 140 -1.02 10.63 -2.41
N ALA A 141 -1.77 10.71 -1.31
CA ALA A 141 -2.86 11.67 -1.15
C ALA A 141 -2.35 13.12 -1.19
N LYS A 142 -3.08 13.97 -1.92
CA LYS A 142 -2.84 15.43 -1.91
C LYS A 142 -3.09 15.99 -0.52
N GLU A 143 -4.14 15.54 0.15
CA GLU A 143 -4.52 16.01 1.48
C GLU A 143 -5.14 14.87 2.30
N VAL A 144 -4.84 14.83 3.59
CA VAL A 144 -5.52 13.98 4.57
C VAL A 144 -5.93 14.87 5.74
N ARG A 145 -7.21 15.20 5.83
CA ARG A 145 -7.77 16.05 6.88
C ARG A 145 -8.47 15.20 7.92
N ILE A 146 -8.01 15.27 9.17
CA ILE A 146 -8.59 14.55 10.30
C ILE A 146 -9.50 15.49 11.08
N HIS A 147 -10.81 15.36 10.89
CA HIS A 147 -11.82 16.11 11.64
C HIS A 147 -12.02 15.52 13.04
N ARG A 148 -12.05 14.19 13.13
CA ARG A 148 -12.11 13.46 14.39
C ARG A 148 -11.35 12.14 14.24
N LYS A 149 -10.56 11.78 15.25
CA LYS A 149 -9.79 10.53 15.24
C LYS A 149 -10.72 9.34 15.46
N PRO A 150 -10.66 8.28 14.64
CA PRO A 150 -11.33 7.03 14.94
C PRO A 150 -10.78 6.41 16.23
N VAL A 151 -11.63 5.71 16.98
CA VAL A 151 -11.29 5.16 18.30
C VAL A 151 -10.35 3.96 18.20
N ARG A 152 -10.63 3.04 17.27
CA ARG A 152 -9.96 1.74 17.16
C ARG A 152 -8.85 1.67 16.11
N THR A 153 -8.81 2.64 15.20
CA THR A 153 -7.97 2.59 14.01
C THR A 153 -7.25 3.91 13.82
N ALA A 154 -5.92 3.87 13.77
CA ALA A 154 -5.14 5.02 13.38
C ALA A 154 -5.30 5.26 11.87
N VAL A 155 -5.47 6.52 11.46
CA VAL A 155 -5.37 6.92 10.05
C VAL A 155 -4.24 7.91 9.93
N LEU A 156 -3.25 7.57 9.12
CA LEU A 156 -2.03 8.34 8.99
C LEU A 156 -1.53 8.35 7.55
N ARG A 157 -0.70 9.33 7.22
CA ARG A 157 0.05 9.32 5.97
C ARG A 157 1.30 8.44 6.10
N SER A 158 1.76 7.86 5.01
CA SER A 158 2.92 6.96 4.98
C SER A 158 4.20 7.60 5.53
N GLU A 159 4.38 8.91 5.35
CA GLU A 159 5.56 9.63 5.84
C GLU A 159 5.64 9.66 7.38
N SER A 160 4.51 9.49 8.06
CA SER A 160 4.42 9.48 9.52
C SER A 160 4.47 8.08 10.13
N LEU A 161 4.43 7.01 9.33
CA LEU A 161 4.25 5.63 9.81
C LEU A 161 5.34 5.18 10.78
N VAL A 162 6.61 5.25 10.35
CA VAL A 162 7.75 4.78 11.17
C VAL A 162 7.82 5.55 12.49
N ARG A 163 7.63 6.88 12.44
CA ARG A 163 7.60 7.72 13.64
C ARG A 163 6.43 7.39 14.55
N TRP A 164 5.26 7.09 13.99
CA TRP A 164 4.08 6.75 14.77
C TRP A 164 4.25 5.41 15.48
N LEU A 165 4.82 4.40 14.81
CA LEU A 165 5.14 3.09 15.40
C LEU A 165 6.18 3.24 16.51
N THR A 166 7.33 3.84 16.21
CA THR A 166 8.47 3.93 17.15
C THR A 166 8.21 4.81 18.39
N ARG A 167 7.21 5.69 18.34
CA ARG A 167 6.77 6.49 19.50
C ARG A 167 5.78 5.76 20.40
N ARG A 168 5.45 4.49 20.13
CA ARG A 168 4.54 3.77 20.99
C ARG A 168 5.24 3.37 22.31
N PRO A 169 4.58 3.58 23.46
CA PRO A 169 5.10 3.10 24.73
C PRO A 169 5.41 1.62 24.63
N ALA A 170 6.56 1.21 25.17
CA ALA A 170 6.86 -0.20 25.32
C ALA A 170 5.89 -0.81 26.34
N VAL A 171 5.11 -1.78 25.92
CA VAL A 171 4.09 -2.48 26.72
C VAL A 171 4.25 -4.00 26.66
N LEU A 172 4.99 -4.51 25.67
CA LEU A 172 5.39 -5.91 25.61
C LEU A 172 6.75 -6.09 26.29
N ASP A 173 6.87 -7.15 27.08
CA ASP A 173 8.16 -7.68 27.49
C ASP A 173 8.85 -8.45 26.35
N ASP A 174 10.14 -8.73 26.53
CA ASP A 174 10.97 -9.36 25.51
C ASP A 174 10.49 -10.80 25.17
N GLU A 175 9.94 -11.52 26.15
CA GLU A 175 9.43 -12.87 25.95
C GLU A 175 8.18 -12.86 25.06
N THR A 176 7.18 -12.04 25.39
CA THR A 176 5.94 -11.89 24.64
C THR A 176 6.22 -11.37 23.24
N LEU A 177 7.15 -10.42 23.10
CA LEU A 177 7.61 -9.91 21.82
C LEU A 177 8.20 -11.03 20.95
N ALA A 178 9.07 -11.87 21.53
CA ALA A 178 9.68 -12.98 20.83
C ALA A 178 8.67 -14.08 20.46
N GLN A 179 7.73 -14.40 21.35
CA GLN A 179 6.65 -15.35 21.09
C GLN A 179 5.75 -14.89 19.94
N ALA A 180 5.30 -13.62 19.97
CA ALA A 180 4.48 -13.04 18.91
C ALA A 180 5.22 -13.01 17.57
N THR A 181 6.51 -12.64 17.59
CA THR A 181 7.35 -12.63 16.38
C THR A 181 7.46 -14.03 15.78
N ARG A 182 7.77 -15.06 16.59
CA ARG A 182 7.85 -16.46 16.14
C ARG A 182 6.52 -16.97 15.57
N LEU A 183 5.41 -16.66 16.23
CA LEU A 183 4.09 -17.06 15.75
C LEU A 183 3.85 -16.56 14.32
N PHE A 184 4.19 -15.31 14.04
CA PHE A 184 3.93 -14.71 12.73
C PHE A 184 4.98 -15.04 11.67
N ASP A 185 6.17 -15.46 12.08
CA ASP A 185 7.22 -15.94 11.17
C ASP A 185 7.00 -17.40 10.73
N ASP A 186 6.30 -18.20 11.53
CA ASP A 186 6.02 -19.61 11.22
C ASP A 186 5.04 -19.75 10.05
N PRO A 187 5.45 -20.33 8.90
CA PRO A 187 4.55 -20.62 7.78
C PRO A 187 3.36 -21.49 8.16
N ALA A 188 3.47 -22.35 9.19
CA ALA A 188 2.38 -23.22 9.65
C ALA A 188 1.27 -22.45 10.39
N SER A 189 1.55 -21.24 10.88
CA SER A 189 0.52 -20.33 11.41
C SER A 189 -0.41 -19.78 10.33
N TRP A 190 -0.02 -19.95 9.07
CA TRP A 190 -0.69 -19.38 7.91
C TRP A 190 -1.31 -20.46 7.03
N ARG A 191 -2.39 -20.09 6.33
CA ARG A 191 -2.90 -20.93 5.26
C ARG A 191 -1.86 -21.00 4.14
N ALA A 192 -1.61 -22.19 3.61
CA ALA A 192 -0.77 -22.34 2.42
C ALA A 192 -1.40 -21.56 1.25
N VAL A 193 -0.70 -20.53 0.78
CA VAL A 193 -1.02 -19.80 -0.45
C VAL A 193 0.15 -19.99 -1.40
N ALA A 194 -0.11 -20.64 -2.54
CA ALA A 194 0.87 -20.76 -3.60
C ALA A 194 0.87 -19.46 -4.41
N SER A 195 1.85 -18.59 -4.18
CA SER A 195 2.13 -17.47 -5.08
C SER A 195 3.39 -17.80 -5.88
N PRO A 196 3.41 -17.60 -7.22
CA PRO A 196 4.61 -17.82 -8.02
C PRO A 196 5.80 -17.03 -7.47
N HIS A 197 6.95 -17.68 -7.28
CA HIS A 197 8.15 -17.08 -6.68
C HIS A 197 8.68 -15.85 -7.45
N ASP A 198 8.32 -15.70 -8.71
CA ASP A 198 8.74 -14.59 -9.58
C ASP A 198 7.73 -13.44 -9.68
N THR A 199 6.61 -13.49 -8.93
CA THR A 199 5.56 -12.45 -8.96
C THR A 199 6.10 -11.04 -8.73
N ALA A 200 7.01 -10.87 -7.77
CA ALA A 200 7.62 -9.57 -7.45
C ALA A 200 8.55 -9.06 -8.57
N GLU A 201 9.26 -9.97 -9.24
CA GLU A 201 10.12 -9.67 -10.38
C GLU A 201 9.28 -9.25 -11.60
N ARG A 202 8.26 -10.04 -11.93
CA ARG A 202 7.29 -9.73 -13.00
C ARG A 202 6.61 -8.39 -12.75
N PHE A 203 6.13 -8.15 -11.53
CA PHE A 203 5.55 -6.85 -11.16
C PHE A 203 6.56 -5.69 -11.35
N SER A 204 7.82 -5.89 -10.98
CA SER A 204 8.86 -4.87 -11.16
C SER A 204 9.16 -4.59 -12.65
N ALA A 205 9.05 -5.59 -13.52
CA ALA A 205 9.13 -5.39 -14.97
C ALA A 205 7.97 -4.53 -15.49
N ILE A 206 6.74 -4.84 -15.07
CA ILE A 206 5.54 -4.06 -15.41
C ILE A 206 5.69 -2.62 -14.92
N GLU A 207 6.16 -2.41 -13.69
CA GLU A 207 6.38 -1.08 -13.14
C GLU A 207 7.39 -0.27 -13.97
N ARG A 208 8.50 -0.88 -14.42
CA ARG A 208 9.47 -0.22 -15.31
C ARG A 208 8.83 0.17 -16.64
N GLU A 209 7.99 -0.69 -17.21
CA GLU A 209 7.26 -0.37 -18.44
C GLU A 209 6.30 0.80 -18.28
N VAL A 210 5.53 0.83 -17.18
CA VAL A 210 4.60 1.92 -16.87
C VAL A 210 5.35 3.24 -16.71
N ARG A 211 6.46 3.24 -15.95
CA ARG A 211 7.30 4.43 -15.77
C ARG A 211 7.87 4.92 -17.09
N SER A 212 8.36 4.01 -17.93
CA SER A 212 8.89 4.35 -19.26
C SER A 212 7.82 4.99 -20.14
N ALA A 213 6.61 4.43 -20.16
CA ALA A 213 5.48 4.99 -20.91
C ALA A 213 5.09 6.40 -20.42
N GLN A 214 5.09 6.62 -19.10
CA GLN A 214 4.83 7.92 -18.50
C GLN A 214 5.89 8.97 -18.90
N LEU A 215 7.18 8.59 -18.90
CA LEU A 215 8.27 9.47 -19.32
C LEU A 215 8.18 9.84 -20.81
N VAL A 216 7.92 8.86 -21.68
CA VAL A 216 7.72 9.09 -23.11
C VAL A 216 6.56 10.06 -23.35
N ARG A 217 5.43 9.85 -22.66
CA ARG A 217 4.26 10.72 -22.78
C ARG A 217 4.53 12.15 -22.27
N ALA A 218 5.28 12.30 -21.18
CA ALA A 218 5.71 13.60 -20.69
C ALA A 218 6.62 14.32 -21.70
N GLY A 219 7.55 13.59 -22.33
CA GLY A 219 8.40 14.11 -23.41
C GLY A 219 7.60 14.62 -24.60
N TRP A 220 6.62 13.85 -25.07
CA TRP A 220 5.70 14.31 -26.13
C TRP A 220 4.89 15.54 -25.73
N GLY A 221 4.41 15.60 -24.48
CA GLY A 221 3.72 16.78 -23.97
C GLY A 221 4.61 18.03 -23.97
N LEU A 222 5.88 17.90 -23.57
CA LEU A 222 6.86 18.98 -23.62
C LEU A 222 7.14 19.42 -25.07
N ALA A 223 7.35 18.47 -25.98
CA ALA A 223 7.59 18.76 -27.39
C ALA A 223 6.41 19.50 -28.04
N ALA A 224 5.17 19.08 -27.75
CA ALA A 224 3.97 19.77 -28.21
C ALA A 224 3.87 21.19 -27.63
N GLY A 225 4.18 21.37 -26.35
CA GLY A 225 4.22 22.69 -25.70
C GLY A 225 5.25 23.63 -26.32
N LEU A 226 6.46 23.13 -26.59
CA LEU A 226 7.51 23.89 -27.28
C LEU A 226 7.12 24.25 -28.71
N ALA A 227 6.49 23.33 -29.44
CA ALA A 227 6.00 23.60 -30.79
C ALA A 227 4.90 24.68 -30.81
N LEU A 228 3.98 24.67 -29.84
CA LEU A 228 2.96 25.72 -29.68
C LEU A 228 3.57 27.08 -29.35
N LEU A 229 4.58 27.13 -28.47
CA LEU A 229 5.32 28.36 -28.15
C LEU A 229 6.06 28.91 -29.38
N ALA A 230 6.74 28.04 -30.14
CA ALA A 230 7.42 28.40 -31.38
C ALA A 230 6.44 28.96 -32.43
N ALA A 231 5.25 28.38 -32.56
CA ALA A 231 4.22 28.87 -33.48
C ALA A 231 3.57 30.19 -33.03
N ALA A 232 3.57 30.50 -31.72
CA ALA A 232 2.99 31.72 -31.17
C ALA A 232 3.95 32.93 -31.17
N LEU A 233 5.27 32.67 -31.17
CA LEU A 233 6.33 33.70 -31.21
C LEU A 233 6.15 34.79 -32.28
N PRO A 234 5.74 34.48 -33.53
CA PRO A 234 5.50 35.50 -34.57
C PRO A 234 4.32 36.44 -34.31
N PHE A 235 3.47 36.13 -33.32
CA PHE A 235 2.23 36.87 -33.03
C PHE A 235 2.32 37.70 -31.74
N LEU A 236 3.49 37.79 -31.11
CA LEU A 236 3.72 38.65 -29.96
C LEU A 236 3.95 40.10 -30.41
N PRO A 237 3.28 41.09 -29.80
CA PRO A 237 3.52 42.50 -30.13
C PRO A 237 4.96 42.89 -29.74
N HIS A 238 5.69 43.48 -30.68
CA HIS A 238 7.02 44.05 -30.51
C HIS A 238 6.97 45.47 -29.93
#